data_AF-A0A662F7G4-F1
#
_entry.id   AF-A0A662F7G4-F1
#
_cell.length_a   1.000
_cell.length_b   1.000
_cell.length_c   1.000
_cell.angle_alpha   90.00
_cell.angle_beta   90.00
_cell.angle_gamma   90.00
#
_symmetry.space_group_name_H-M   'P 1'
#
loop_
_entity.id
_entity.type
_entity.pdbx_description
1 polymer ?
#
loop_
_entity_poly.entity_id
_entity_poly.type
_entity_poly.pdbx_seq_one_letter_code
_entity_poly.pdbx_strand_id
1 'polypeptide(L)'
;MSEREISVDFNRMHDPKPIIELIVDNLRKTKNPLGLSNNKVNTWWKDVGIKREGKTILFTGLLYQMVPYIENLTLQLEKYETSTLKKYIGAARYIPKFMFRMLYGKPISEKVRIRFDNIIKNIAKMLMKTGVDFCYKPEVDGYSGILLYDLGDIDEFVKYVKHIVDTLRRHDVKTIITIDPHTTYALKVLVPEYLNEDFDVRTYFEVLKEQGVKAESSLKVTIHDPCFYGRYLKLSDVVR
;
A
#
# COMPACT_ATOMS: atom_id res chain seq x y z
N MET A 1 2.64 -12.79 39.17
CA MET A 1 2.72 -11.93 37.97
C MET A 1 1.36 -12.00 37.31
N SER A 2 0.52 -10.97 37.46
CA SER A 2 -0.87 -11.03 37.02
C SER A 2 -0.97 -10.73 35.52
N GLU A 3 -1.63 -11.65 34.82
CA GLU A 3 -2.11 -11.47 33.45
C GLU A 3 -3.11 -10.31 33.45
N ARG A 4 -2.79 -9.23 32.75
CA ARG A 4 -3.78 -8.20 32.43
C ARG A 4 -4.48 -8.64 31.15
N GLU A 5 -5.74 -9.06 31.28
CA GLU A 5 -6.67 -9.08 30.15
C GLU A 5 -6.70 -7.68 29.52
N ILE A 6 -6.22 -7.59 28.29
CA ILE A 6 -6.40 -6.41 27.46
C ILE A 6 -7.83 -6.47 26.93
N SER A 7 -8.78 -5.92 27.68
CA SER A 7 -10.13 -5.70 27.18
C SER A 7 -10.10 -4.52 26.19
N VAL A 8 -10.32 -4.82 24.91
CA VAL A 8 -10.50 -3.80 23.87
C VAL A 8 -11.94 -3.33 23.95
N ASP A 9 -12.14 -2.12 24.45
CA ASP A 9 -13.44 -1.46 24.51
C ASP A 9 -13.85 -0.98 23.10
N PHE A 10 -14.66 -1.78 22.41
CA PHE A 10 -15.19 -1.47 21.07
C PHE A 10 -16.12 -0.25 21.05
N ASN A 11 -16.57 0.27 22.20
CA ASN A 11 -17.34 1.53 22.27
C ASN A 11 -16.47 2.78 22.16
N ARG A 12 -15.14 2.64 22.06
CA ARG A 12 -14.20 3.75 21.82
C ARG A 12 -14.04 4.12 20.35
N MET A 13 -14.70 3.42 19.42
CA MET A 13 -14.62 3.78 18.00
C MET A 13 -15.49 5.03 17.76
N HIS A 14 -14.83 6.19 17.70
CA HIS A 14 -15.42 7.42 17.17
C HIS A 14 -16.09 7.14 15.82
N ASP A 15 -17.21 7.81 15.52
CA ASP A 15 -17.87 7.73 14.21
C ASP A 15 -16.78 7.80 13.12
N PRO A 16 -16.52 6.72 12.37
CA PRO A 16 -15.37 6.66 11.47
C PRO A 16 -15.56 7.57 10.27
N LYS A 17 -16.78 8.07 10.03
CA LYS A 17 -17.14 8.89 8.86
C LYS A 17 -16.22 10.09 8.63
N PRO A 18 -15.86 10.94 9.60
CA PRO A 18 -15.00 12.10 9.33
C PRO A 18 -13.57 11.70 8.92
N ILE A 19 -13.05 10.59 9.44
CA ILE A 19 -11.73 10.05 9.06
C ILE A 19 -11.81 9.47 7.64
N ILE A 20 -12.88 8.74 7.34
CA ILE A 20 -13.15 8.19 6.01
C ILE A 20 -13.25 9.32 4.98
N GLU A 21 -14.05 10.35 5.27
CA GLU A 21 -14.23 11.54 4.42
C GLU A 21 -12.90 12.25 4.15
N LEU A 22 -12.06 12.41 5.18
CA LEU A 22 -10.72 12.99 5.02
C LEU A 22 -9.84 12.16 4.07
N ILE A 23 -9.86 10.83 4.22
CA ILE A 23 -9.06 9.93 3.39
C ILE A 23 -9.55 9.95 1.94
N VAL A 24 -10.87 9.90 1.72
CA VAL A 24 -11.50 10.04 0.40
C VAL A 24 -11.11 11.38 -0.23
N ASP A 25 -11.19 12.47 0.53
CA ASP A 25 -10.80 13.80 0.06
C ASP A 25 -9.32 13.89 -0.33
N ASN A 26 -8.44 13.27 0.45
CA ASN A 26 -7.02 13.18 0.14
C ASN A 26 -6.78 12.38 -1.15
N LEU A 27 -7.44 11.22 -1.30
CA LEU A 27 -7.38 10.41 -2.52
C LEU A 27 -7.82 11.19 -3.75
N ARG A 28 -8.93 11.93 -3.68
CA ARG A 28 -9.41 12.76 -4.79
C ARG A 28 -8.38 13.81 -5.22
N LYS A 29 -7.73 14.46 -4.25
CA LYS A 29 -6.86 15.63 -4.48
C LYS A 29 -5.42 15.28 -4.82
N THR A 30 -4.86 14.25 -4.18
CA THR A 30 -3.43 13.92 -4.28
C THR A 30 -3.17 12.50 -4.78
N LYS A 31 -4.22 11.70 -5.01
CA LYS A 31 -4.12 10.28 -5.35
C LYS A 31 -3.35 9.47 -4.28
N ASN A 32 -3.36 9.97 -3.04
CA ASN A 32 -2.69 9.39 -1.89
C ASN A 32 -3.60 9.52 -0.66
N PRO A 33 -3.90 8.45 0.08
CA PRO A 33 -4.86 8.50 1.18
C PRO A 33 -4.44 9.41 2.35
N LEU A 34 -3.14 9.66 2.47
CA LEU A 34 -2.57 10.52 3.52
C LEU A 34 -2.38 11.98 3.06
N GLY A 35 -2.77 12.33 1.83
CA GLY A 35 -2.56 13.67 1.29
C GLY A 35 -1.09 13.99 0.99
N LEU A 36 -0.23 12.97 0.95
CA LEU A 36 1.20 13.11 0.72
C LEU A 36 1.52 13.23 -0.76
N SER A 37 2.64 13.87 -1.07
CA SER A 37 3.16 13.91 -2.43
C SER A 37 3.81 12.57 -2.79
N ASN A 38 3.28 11.89 -3.80
CA ASN A 38 3.81 10.60 -4.27
C ASN A 38 5.30 10.69 -4.61
N ASN A 39 5.74 11.77 -5.26
CA ASN A 39 7.16 11.96 -5.62
C ASN A 39 8.10 12.10 -4.40
N LYS A 40 7.56 12.48 -3.23
CA LYS A 40 8.34 12.61 -1.98
C LYS A 40 8.43 11.28 -1.23
N VAL A 41 7.36 10.49 -1.24
CA VAL A 41 7.32 9.19 -0.55
C VAL A 41 7.91 8.08 -1.41
N ASN A 42 7.77 8.19 -2.74
CA ASN A 42 8.19 7.17 -3.70
C ASN A 42 9.63 7.41 -4.21
N THR A 43 10.62 7.17 -3.34
CA THR A 43 12.04 7.42 -3.65
C THR A 43 12.91 6.17 -3.65
N TRP A 44 12.38 5.02 -3.25
CA TRP A 44 13.14 3.77 -3.06
C TRP A 44 13.91 3.29 -4.30
N TRP A 45 13.46 3.65 -5.50
CA TRP A 45 13.97 3.12 -6.77
C TRP A 45 15.26 3.83 -7.25
N LYS A 46 15.57 5.02 -6.72
CA LYS A 46 16.60 5.91 -7.27
C LYS A 46 18.01 5.32 -7.27
N ASP A 47 18.31 4.43 -6.33
CA ASP A 47 19.62 3.81 -6.11
C ASP A 47 19.63 2.30 -6.43
N VAL A 48 18.59 1.79 -7.08
CA VAL A 48 18.47 0.34 -7.40
C VAL A 48 19.00 0.01 -8.79
N GLY A 49 19.02 0.98 -9.71
CA GLY A 49 19.44 0.74 -11.10
C GLY A 49 18.41 -0.05 -11.93
N ILE A 50 17.13 0.02 -11.54
CA ILE A 50 16.04 -0.64 -12.26
C ILE A 50 15.73 0.09 -13.57
N LYS A 51 15.49 -0.67 -14.66
CA LYS A 51 15.09 -0.08 -15.94
C LYS A 51 13.75 0.64 -15.83
N ARG A 52 13.55 1.65 -16.70
CA ARG A 52 12.41 2.57 -16.68
C ARG A 52 11.38 2.30 -17.78
N GLU A 53 11.74 1.45 -18.72
CA GLU A 53 10.95 1.13 -19.90
C GLU A 53 10.72 -0.36 -20.04
N GLY A 54 9.54 -0.71 -20.55
CA GLY A 54 9.05 -2.08 -20.61
C GLY A 54 7.54 -2.12 -20.40
N LYS A 55 6.95 -3.25 -20.80
CA LYS A 55 5.50 -3.53 -20.65
C LYS A 55 5.18 -4.30 -19.37
N THR A 56 6.19 -4.92 -18.76
CA THR A 56 6.13 -5.54 -17.44
C THR A 56 6.61 -4.53 -16.42
N ILE A 57 5.76 -4.18 -15.45
CA ILE A 57 6.09 -3.21 -14.40
C ILE A 57 6.10 -3.87 -13.02
N LEU A 58 6.98 -3.41 -12.14
CA LEU A 58 6.79 -3.57 -10.69
C LEU A 58 5.86 -2.45 -10.22
N PHE A 59 4.75 -2.82 -9.56
CA PHE A 59 3.75 -1.88 -9.06
C PHE A 59 3.56 -2.12 -7.57
N THR A 60 3.83 -1.10 -6.75
CA THR A 60 3.89 -1.26 -5.29
C THR A 60 2.62 -0.83 -4.58
N GLY A 61 1.70 -0.16 -5.27
CA GLY A 61 0.51 0.40 -4.63
C GLY A 61 0.83 1.50 -3.61
N LEU A 62 2.08 1.96 -3.56
CA LEU A 62 2.65 2.86 -2.55
C LEU A 62 2.48 2.41 -1.08
N LEU A 63 2.00 1.20 -0.81
CA LEU A 63 1.63 0.79 0.55
C LEU A 63 2.84 0.73 1.49
N TYR A 64 3.90 0.03 1.10
CA TYR A 64 5.14 -0.04 1.89
C TYR A 64 5.76 1.36 2.10
N GLN A 65 5.74 2.21 1.07
CA GLN A 65 6.27 3.58 1.16
C GLN A 65 5.48 4.46 2.16
N MET A 66 4.18 4.19 2.35
CA MET A 66 3.33 4.96 3.25
C MET A 66 3.38 4.51 4.71
N VAL A 67 3.76 3.25 5.01
CA VAL A 67 3.75 2.73 6.39
C VAL A 67 4.46 3.64 7.41
N PRO A 68 5.67 4.18 7.17
CA PRO A 68 6.32 5.07 8.13
C PRO A 68 5.51 6.33 8.48
N TYR A 69 4.65 6.78 7.58
CA TYR A 69 3.77 7.94 7.76
C TYR A 69 2.47 7.56 8.46
N ILE A 70 1.92 6.37 8.13
CA ILE A 70 0.77 5.79 8.82
C ILE A 70 1.11 5.58 10.30
N GLU A 71 2.26 4.99 10.61
CA GLU A 71 2.69 4.79 12.00
C GLU A 71 2.80 6.10 12.78
N ASN A 72 3.37 7.15 12.17
CA ASN A 72 3.41 8.46 12.81
C ASN A 72 2.00 9.04 13.03
N LEU A 73 1.14 8.97 12.01
CA LEU A 73 -0.24 9.46 12.12
C LEU A 73 -1.00 8.74 13.24
N THR A 74 -0.92 7.40 13.30
CA THR A 74 -1.56 6.59 14.36
C THR A 74 -1.06 7.01 15.74
N LEU A 75 0.25 7.18 15.93
CA LEU A 75 0.80 7.63 17.22
C LEU A 75 0.31 9.02 17.63
N GLN A 76 0.13 9.94 16.68
CA GLN A 76 -0.43 11.26 16.99
C GLN A 76 -1.92 11.17 17.36
N LEU A 77 -2.68 10.31 16.67
CA LEU A 77 -4.09 10.06 16.98
C LEU A 77 -4.24 9.44 18.38
N GLU A 78 -3.43 8.45 18.75
CA GLU A 78 -3.44 7.84 20.10
C GLU A 78 -3.13 8.86 21.20
N LYS A 79 -2.14 9.75 20.99
CA LYS A 79 -1.83 10.84 21.93
C LYS A 79 -2.98 11.84 22.05
N TYR A 80 -3.71 12.08 20.97
CA TYR A 80 -4.84 12.97 20.98
C TYR A 80 -6.04 12.35 21.72
N GLU A 81 -6.32 11.06 21.47
CA GLU A 81 -7.38 10.29 22.13
C GLU A 81 -7.21 10.20 23.64
N THR A 82 -5.97 10.19 24.11
CA THR A 82 -5.62 10.15 25.55
C THR A 82 -5.59 11.54 26.21
N SER A 83 -5.79 12.62 25.44
CA SER A 83 -5.74 14.00 25.95
C SER A 83 -7.12 14.62 26.18
N THR A 84 -7.17 15.70 26.98
CA THR A 84 -8.36 16.55 27.16
C THR A 84 -8.80 17.27 25.87
N LEU A 85 -7.97 17.29 24.82
CA LEU A 85 -8.34 17.83 23.51
C LEU A 85 -9.31 16.95 22.71
N LYS A 86 -9.60 15.72 23.15
CA LYS A 86 -10.57 14.79 22.53
C LYS A 86 -11.92 15.42 22.15
N LYS A 87 -12.35 16.49 22.84
CA LYS A 87 -13.59 17.24 22.55
C LYS A 87 -13.56 17.99 21.20
N TYR A 88 -12.40 18.14 20.57
CA TYR A 88 -12.22 18.92 19.34
C TYR A 88 -11.99 18.06 18.08
N ILE A 89 -12.24 16.74 18.09
CA ILE A 89 -12.08 15.87 16.90
C ILE A 89 -12.82 16.43 15.68
N GLY A 90 -14.05 16.91 15.87
CA GLY A 90 -14.86 17.51 14.80
C GLY A 90 -14.31 18.84 14.25
N ALA A 91 -13.31 19.44 14.91
CA ALA A 91 -12.60 20.62 14.42
C ALA A 91 -11.41 20.25 13.51
N ALA A 92 -10.95 18.99 13.52
CA ALA A 92 -9.83 18.53 12.69
C ALA A 92 -10.10 18.70 11.19
N ARG A 93 -11.37 18.62 10.76
CA ARG A 93 -11.81 18.89 9.37
C ARG A 93 -11.53 20.33 8.91
N TYR A 94 -11.38 21.28 9.84
CA TYR A 94 -11.06 22.67 9.54
C TYR A 94 -9.55 22.97 9.57
N ILE A 95 -8.70 21.99 9.93
CA ILE A 95 -7.25 22.17 9.91
C ILE A 95 -6.81 22.44 8.46
N PRO A 96 -6.18 23.59 8.19
CA PRO A 96 -5.69 23.88 6.85
C PRO A 96 -4.73 22.79 6.35
N LYS A 97 -4.85 22.40 5.08
CA LYS A 97 -4.06 21.29 4.49
C LYS A 97 -2.54 21.45 4.65
N PHE A 98 -2.03 22.68 4.57
CA PHE A 98 -0.60 22.93 4.76
C PHE A 98 -0.17 22.58 6.19
N MET A 99 -1.02 22.83 7.18
CA MET A 99 -0.80 22.54 8.59
C MET A 99 -0.90 21.03 8.84
N PHE A 100 -1.87 20.35 8.23
CA PHE A 100 -1.95 18.88 8.26
C PHE A 100 -0.67 18.26 7.68
N ARG A 101 -0.21 18.72 6.52
CA ARG A 101 1.04 18.24 5.91
C ARG A 101 2.27 18.56 6.76
N MET A 102 2.29 19.68 7.47
CA MET A 102 3.39 20.04 8.37
C MET A 102 3.44 19.13 9.60
N LEU A 103 2.28 18.81 10.17
CA LEU A 103 2.13 18.00 11.38
C LEU A 103 2.26 16.50 11.12
N TYR A 104 1.65 16.01 10.04
CA TYR A 104 1.47 14.58 9.75
C TYR A 104 2.22 14.11 8.50
N GLY A 105 2.84 15.01 7.75
CA GLY A 105 3.56 14.69 6.51
C GLY A 105 4.99 14.19 6.68
N LYS A 106 5.38 13.81 7.90
CA LYS A 106 6.71 13.29 8.22
C LYS A 106 6.63 11.81 8.59
N PRO A 107 7.62 11.00 8.18
CA PRO A 107 7.72 9.63 8.65
C PRO A 107 8.02 9.63 10.16
N ILE A 108 7.62 8.56 10.85
CA ILE A 108 7.89 8.36 12.29
C ILE A 108 9.37 8.43 12.63
N SER A 109 10.22 7.88 11.75
CA SER A 109 11.66 8.01 11.81
C SER A 109 12.28 7.67 10.46
N GLU A 110 13.48 8.19 10.22
CA GLU A 110 14.27 7.87 9.03
C GLU A 110 14.64 6.37 8.99
N LYS A 111 14.91 5.77 10.16
CA LYS A 111 15.21 4.34 10.29
C LYS A 111 14.06 3.47 9.80
N VAL A 112 12.82 3.80 10.18
CA VAL A 112 11.62 3.08 9.73
C VAL A 112 11.41 3.28 8.23
N ARG A 113 11.56 4.51 7.73
CA ARG A 113 11.49 4.79 6.29
C ARG A 113 12.47 3.93 5.47
N ILE A 114 13.74 3.91 5.87
CA ILE A 114 14.77 3.10 5.22
C ILE A 114 14.44 1.60 5.30
N ARG A 115 13.91 1.12 6.44
CA ARG A 115 13.50 -0.28 6.60
C ARG A 115 12.44 -0.67 5.56
N PHE A 116 11.40 0.13 5.39
CA PHE A 116 10.31 -0.14 4.45
C PHE A 116 10.77 0.01 2.99
N ASP A 117 11.58 1.02 2.66
CA ASP A 117 12.21 1.13 1.34
C ASP A 117 13.08 -0.10 1.03
N ASN A 118 13.84 -0.61 2.01
CA ASN A 118 14.69 -1.78 1.83
C ASN A 118 13.90 -3.07 1.54
N ILE A 119 12.67 -3.22 2.03
CA ILE A 119 11.82 -4.36 1.67
C ILE A 119 11.57 -4.36 0.16
N ILE A 120 11.14 -3.21 -0.38
CA ILE A 120 10.86 -3.03 -1.81
C ILE A 120 12.14 -3.23 -2.64
N LYS A 121 13.25 -2.61 -2.22
CA LYS A 121 14.56 -2.75 -2.87
C LYS A 121 15.02 -4.21 -2.91
N ASN A 122 14.82 -4.96 -1.84
CA ASN A 122 15.20 -6.37 -1.78
C ASN A 122 14.34 -7.21 -2.74
N ILE A 123 13.03 -6.97 -2.82
CA ILE A 123 12.15 -7.62 -3.80
C ILE A 123 12.61 -7.32 -5.23
N ALA A 124 12.84 -6.05 -5.56
CA ALA A 124 13.32 -5.66 -6.88
C ALA A 124 14.67 -6.30 -7.22
N LYS A 125 15.63 -6.29 -6.27
CA LYS A 125 16.95 -6.93 -6.46
C LYS A 125 16.86 -8.44 -6.65
N MET A 126 15.94 -9.13 -5.97
CA MET A 126 15.71 -10.57 -6.18
C MET A 126 15.22 -10.82 -7.61
N LEU A 127 14.19 -10.09 -8.06
CA LEU A 127 13.66 -10.22 -9.42
C LEU A 127 14.74 -9.92 -10.49
N MET A 128 15.54 -8.87 -10.29
CA MET A 128 16.64 -8.52 -11.19
C MET A 128 17.70 -9.62 -11.26
N LYS A 129 18.08 -10.20 -10.13
CA LYS A 129 19.07 -11.29 -10.07
C LYS A 129 18.61 -12.56 -10.78
N THR A 130 17.29 -12.76 -10.89
CA THR A 130 16.70 -13.91 -11.56
C THR A 130 16.50 -13.72 -13.06
N GLY A 131 16.93 -12.59 -13.63
CA GLY A 131 16.80 -12.32 -15.07
C GLY A 131 15.38 -12.00 -15.53
N VAL A 132 14.46 -11.70 -14.61
CA VAL A 132 13.09 -11.28 -14.95
C VAL A 132 13.16 -9.95 -15.69
N ASP A 133 12.51 -9.87 -16.86
CA ASP A 133 12.45 -8.64 -17.64
C ASP A 133 11.31 -7.74 -17.17
N PHE A 134 11.60 -6.80 -16.26
CA PHE A 134 10.61 -5.86 -15.71
C PHE A 134 11.20 -4.47 -15.47
N CYS A 135 10.34 -3.46 -15.49
CA CYS A 135 10.72 -2.06 -15.25
C CYS A 135 10.00 -1.46 -14.06
N TYR A 136 10.42 -0.27 -13.65
CA TYR A 136 9.73 0.52 -12.66
C TYR A 136 9.45 1.94 -13.17
N LYS A 137 8.18 2.33 -13.11
CA LYS A 137 7.64 3.62 -13.57
C LYS A 137 6.93 4.33 -12.40
N PRO A 138 7.60 5.15 -11.57
CA PRO A 138 7.01 5.89 -10.45
C PRO A 138 5.92 6.87 -10.88
N GLU A 139 5.91 7.31 -12.14
CA GLU A 139 4.82 8.09 -12.72
C GLU A 139 3.56 7.27 -13.00
N VAL A 140 3.68 5.93 -13.05
CA VAL A 140 2.58 4.97 -13.21
C VAL A 140 2.19 4.35 -11.87
N ASP A 141 3.17 4.09 -10.99
CA ASP A 141 2.98 3.47 -9.67
C ASP A 141 2.22 4.41 -8.72
N GLY A 142 0.98 4.03 -8.42
CA GLY A 142 0.04 4.80 -7.63
C GLY A 142 -0.60 3.96 -6.55
N TYR A 143 -1.30 4.61 -5.62
CA TYR A 143 -2.09 3.89 -4.62
C TYR A 143 -3.16 3.04 -5.31
N SER A 144 -3.46 1.85 -4.78
CA SER A 144 -4.39 0.90 -5.43
C SER A 144 -5.86 1.28 -5.30
N GLY A 145 -6.21 2.20 -4.40
CA GLY A 145 -7.59 2.57 -4.11
C GLY A 145 -8.29 1.62 -3.14
N ILE A 146 -7.63 0.54 -2.71
CA ILE A 146 -8.24 -0.56 -1.94
C ILE A 146 -9.02 -0.11 -0.69
N LEU A 147 -8.57 0.95 -0.01
CA LEU A 147 -9.25 1.43 1.19
C LEU A 147 -10.65 2.00 0.89
N LEU A 148 -10.90 2.54 -0.30
CA LEU A 148 -12.25 2.97 -0.70
C LEU A 148 -13.21 1.78 -0.73
N TYR A 149 -12.74 0.66 -1.29
CA TYR A 149 -13.48 -0.59 -1.33
C TYR A 149 -13.70 -1.16 0.08
N ASP A 150 -12.64 -1.24 0.89
CA ASP A 150 -12.71 -1.76 2.26
C ASP A 150 -13.66 -0.93 3.17
N LEU A 151 -13.83 0.36 2.86
CA LEU A 151 -14.74 1.27 3.56
C LEU A 151 -16.18 1.29 2.99
N GLY A 152 -16.43 0.55 1.91
CA GLY A 152 -17.75 0.43 1.28
C GLY A 152 -18.11 1.57 0.32
N ASP A 153 -17.20 2.48 -0.01
CA ASP A 153 -17.42 3.52 -1.04
C ASP A 153 -17.07 2.97 -2.43
N ILE A 154 -17.89 2.03 -2.89
CA ILE A 154 -17.68 1.30 -4.15
C ILE A 154 -17.68 2.25 -5.35
N ASP A 155 -18.56 3.25 -5.38
CA ASP A 155 -18.64 4.21 -6.48
C ASP A 155 -17.35 5.03 -6.62
N GLU A 156 -16.79 5.50 -5.50
CA GLU A 156 -15.51 6.22 -5.53
C GLU A 156 -14.35 5.29 -5.86
N PHE A 157 -14.37 4.05 -5.35
CA PHE A 157 -13.39 3.03 -5.71
C PHE A 157 -13.35 2.81 -7.23
N VAL A 158 -14.51 2.58 -7.87
CA VAL A 158 -14.61 2.34 -9.31
C VAL A 158 -14.09 3.55 -10.11
N LYS A 159 -14.45 4.77 -9.71
CA LYS A 159 -13.93 6.00 -10.35
C LYS A 159 -12.42 6.11 -10.21
N TYR A 160 -11.89 5.81 -9.02
CA TYR A 160 -10.45 5.91 -8.74
C TYR A 160 -9.67 4.85 -9.52
N VAL A 161 -10.11 3.60 -9.48
CA VAL A 161 -9.39 2.49 -10.12
C VAL A 161 -9.44 2.59 -11.64
N LYS A 162 -10.51 3.17 -12.22
CA LYS A 162 -10.55 3.53 -13.65
C LYS A 162 -9.38 4.43 -14.06
N HIS A 163 -9.02 5.42 -13.23
CA HIS A 163 -7.86 6.27 -13.51
C HIS A 163 -6.53 5.50 -13.47
N ILE A 164 -6.41 4.50 -12.59
CA ILE A 164 -5.24 3.60 -12.55
C ILE A 164 -5.18 2.77 -13.84
N VAL A 165 -6.29 2.14 -14.24
CA VAL A 165 -6.39 1.38 -15.50
C VAL A 165 -6.05 2.24 -16.72
N ASP A 166 -6.62 3.44 -16.83
CA ASP A 166 -6.33 4.36 -17.92
C ASP A 166 -4.84 4.76 -17.96
N THR A 167 -4.21 4.88 -16.80
CA THR A 167 -2.77 5.16 -16.70
C THR A 167 -1.93 3.95 -17.14
N LEU A 168 -2.25 2.74 -16.69
CA LEU A 168 -1.59 1.52 -17.13
C LEU A 168 -1.67 1.35 -18.65
N ARG A 169 -2.85 1.59 -19.23
CA ARG A 169 -3.09 1.54 -20.69
C ARG A 169 -2.29 2.56 -21.47
N ARG A 170 -2.31 3.83 -21.05
CA ARG A 170 -1.54 4.90 -21.71
C ARG A 170 -0.04 4.63 -21.75
N HIS A 171 0.46 3.84 -20.81
CA HIS A 171 1.87 3.44 -20.73
C HIS A 171 2.15 2.04 -21.32
N ASP A 172 1.19 1.46 -22.06
CA ASP A 172 1.24 0.12 -22.70
C ASP A 172 1.69 -1.01 -21.75
N VAL A 173 1.25 -0.93 -20.49
CA VAL A 173 1.50 -1.97 -19.50
C VAL A 173 0.68 -3.21 -19.84
N LYS A 174 1.31 -4.37 -19.80
CA LYS A 174 0.69 -5.69 -20.04
C LYS A 174 0.72 -6.58 -18.81
N THR A 175 1.88 -6.62 -18.15
CA THR A 175 2.09 -7.44 -16.95
C THR A 175 2.42 -6.55 -15.77
N ILE A 176 1.81 -6.84 -14.62
CA ILE A 176 1.96 -6.09 -13.38
C ILE A 176 2.48 -7.06 -12.31
N ILE A 177 3.70 -6.83 -11.86
CA ILE A 177 4.30 -7.53 -10.73
C ILE A 177 3.99 -6.74 -9.45
N THR A 178 3.21 -7.31 -8.54
CA THR A 178 2.81 -6.68 -7.27
C THR A 178 3.63 -7.21 -6.11
N ILE A 179 3.73 -6.41 -5.03
CA ILE A 179 4.55 -6.76 -3.85
C ILE A 179 3.74 -7.00 -2.58
N ASP A 180 2.45 -6.71 -2.60
CA ASP A 180 1.59 -6.78 -1.43
C ASP A 180 0.19 -7.34 -1.80
N PRO A 181 -0.52 -7.94 -0.83
CA PRO A 181 -1.74 -8.66 -1.12
C PRO A 181 -2.93 -7.76 -1.46
N HIS A 182 -2.98 -6.54 -0.93
CA HIS A 182 -4.09 -5.61 -1.16
C HIS A 182 -4.06 -5.03 -2.57
N THR A 183 -2.88 -4.58 -3.02
CA THR A 183 -2.66 -4.12 -4.39
C THR A 183 -2.89 -5.25 -5.38
N THR A 184 -2.43 -6.46 -5.07
CA THR A 184 -2.70 -7.64 -5.90
C THR A 184 -4.20 -7.88 -6.02
N TYR A 185 -4.94 -7.89 -4.92
CA TYR A 185 -6.39 -8.11 -4.94
C TYR A 185 -7.12 -7.01 -5.71
N ALA A 186 -6.77 -5.74 -5.49
CA ALA A 186 -7.38 -4.63 -6.22
C ALA A 186 -7.22 -4.77 -7.74
N LEU A 187 -6.01 -5.09 -8.21
CA LEU A 187 -5.72 -5.17 -9.65
C LEU A 187 -6.12 -6.50 -10.30
N LYS A 188 -6.00 -7.63 -9.58
CA LYS A 188 -6.24 -8.98 -10.11
C LYS A 188 -7.69 -9.45 -9.99
N VAL A 189 -8.45 -8.91 -9.01
CA VAL A 189 -9.82 -9.35 -8.73
C VAL A 189 -10.81 -8.21 -8.95
N LEU A 190 -10.61 -7.08 -8.29
CA LEU A 190 -11.61 -6.00 -8.32
C LEU A 190 -11.63 -5.26 -9.68
N VAL A 191 -10.48 -5.05 -10.32
CA VAL A 191 -10.45 -4.41 -11.65
C VAL A 191 -11.25 -5.21 -12.69
N PRO A 192 -11.05 -6.54 -12.85
CA PRO A 192 -11.91 -7.35 -13.70
C PRO A 192 -13.40 -7.30 -13.30
N GLU A 193 -13.70 -7.41 -12.00
CA GLU A 193 -15.08 -7.44 -11.50
C GLU A 193 -15.86 -6.15 -11.82
N TYR A 194 -15.24 -4.98 -11.62
CA TYR A 194 -15.96 -3.70 -11.73
C TYR A 194 -15.77 -2.98 -13.06
N LEU A 195 -14.66 -3.22 -13.77
CA LEU A 195 -14.35 -2.53 -15.03
C LEU A 195 -14.37 -3.45 -16.25
N ASN A 196 -14.46 -4.77 -16.07
CA ASN A 196 -14.33 -5.77 -17.14
C ASN A 196 -13.00 -5.60 -17.91
N GLU A 197 -11.94 -5.33 -17.15
CA GLU A 197 -10.58 -5.12 -17.64
C GLU A 197 -9.66 -6.16 -17.03
N ASP A 198 -8.79 -6.76 -17.85
CA ASP A 198 -7.91 -7.82 -17.40
C ASP A 198 -6.45 -7.50 -17.74
N PHE A 199 -5.60 -7.52 -16.71
CA PHE A 199 -4.15 -7.38 -16.81
C PHE A 199 -3.51 -8.66 -16.31
N ASP A 200 -2.33 -9.02 -16.85
CA ASP A 200 -1.55 -10.11 -16.28
C ASP A 200 -0.93 -9.67 -14.95
N VAL A 201 -1.67 -9.87 -13.85
CA VAL A 201 -1.24 -9.48 -12.50
C VAL A 201 -0.65 -10.70 -11.78
N ARG A 202 0.61 -10.58 -11.38
CA ARG A 202 1.36 -11.63 -10.67
C ARG A 202 2.04 -11.06 -9.44
N THR A 203 2.03 -11.79 -8.34
CA THR A 203 2.83 -11.39 -7.17
C THR A 203 4.31 -11.66 -7.45
N TYR A 204 5.19 -10.90 -6.79
CA TYR A 204 6.63 -11.10 -6.94
C TYR A 204 7.08 -12.53 -6.62
N PHE A 205 6.44 -13.22 -5.68
CA PHE A 205 6.82 -14.59 -5.30
C PHE A 205 6.28 -15.64 -6.28
N GLU A 206 5.14 -15.41 -6.94
CA GLU A 206 4.72 -16.23 -8.09
C GLU A 206 5.80 -16.18 -9.18
N VAL A 207 6.26 -14.97 -9.52
CA VAL A 207 7.31 -14.76 -10.53
C VAL A 207 8.63 -15.43 -10.11
N LEU A 208 9.06 -15.28 -8.85
CA LEU A 208 10.28 -15.94 -8.37
C LEU A 208 10.19 -17.47 -8.40
N LYS A 209 9.02 -18.04 -8.09
CA LYS A 209 8.78 -19.49 -8.16
C LYS A 209 8.91 -20.01 -9.60
N GLU A 210 8.33 -19.29 -10.57
CA GLU A 210 8.45 -19.63 -12.00
C GLU A 210 9.90 -19.58 -12.50
N GLN A 211 10.73 -18.68 -11.95
CA GLN A 211 12.17 -18.64 -12.23
C GLN A 211 12.97 -19.76 -11.53
N GLY A 212 12.31 -20.66 -10.80
CA GLY A 212 12.96 -21.77 -10.11
C GLY A 212 13.82 -21.35 -8.92
N VAL A 213 13.55 -20.18 -8.33
CA VAL A 213 14.29 -19.69 -7.15
C VAL A 213 14.05 -20.62 -5.98
N LYS A 214 15.14 -21.13 -5.41
CA LYS A 214 15.13 -21.88 -4.15
C LYS A 214 15.79 -21.04 -3.07
N ALA A 215 15.17 -20.99 -1.90
CA ALA A 215 15.72 -20.35 -0.72
C ALA A 215 16.19 -21.43 0.26
N GLU A 216 17.44 -21.33 0.70
CA GLU A 216 17.97 -22.15 1.78
C GLU A 216 18.20 -21.25 3.00
N SER A 217 17.76 -21.71 4.17
CA SER A 217 17.99 -21.01 5.43
C SER A 217 18.25 -22.03 6.53
N SER A 218 19.27 -21.76 7.36
CA SER A 218 19.51 -22.50 8.59
C SER A 218 18.55 -22.08 9.72
N LEU A 219 17.71 -21.07 9.48
CA LEU A 219 16.78 -20.54 10.46
C LEU A 219 15.47 -21.31 10.44
N LYS A 220 14.89 -21.54 11.62
CA LYS A 220 13.49 -21.93 11.73
C LYS A 220 12.61 -20.73 11.42
N VAL A 221 11.96 -20.75 10.27
CA VAL A 221 11.07 -19.67 9.82
C VAL A 221 9.60 -20.06 9.99
N THR A 222 8.75 -19.09 10.29
CA THR A 222 7.28 -19.24 10.23
C THR A 222 6.77 -18.30 9.15
N ILE A 223 6.03 -18.86 8.19
CA ILE A 223 5.41 -18.08 7.13
C ILE A 223 4.04 -17.64 7.62
N HIS A 224 3.81 -16.34 7.65
CA HIS A 224 2.51 -15.75 7.93
C HIS A 224 1.80 -15.51 6.60
N ASP A 225 0.71 -16.24 6.34
CA ASP A 225 -0.13 -16.07 5.15
C ASP A 225 -1.09 -14.89 5.33
N PRO A 226 -0.92 -13.77 4.59
CA PRO A 226 -1.85 -12.65 4.64
C PRO A 226 -3.24 -13.09 4.14
N CYS A 227 -4.30 -12.60 4.80
CA CYS A 227 -5.67 -13.01 4.52
C CYS A 227 -6.07 -12.84 3.04
N PHE A 228 -5.64 -11.76 2.39
CA PHE A 228 -5.91 -11.53 0.96
C PHE A 228 -5.18 -12.52 0.05
N TYR A 229 -3.93 -12.90 0.37
CA TYR A 229 -3.23 -13.96 -0.36
C TYR A 229 -3.89 -15.33 -0.17
N GLY A 230 -4.27 -15.68 1.06
CA GLY A 230 -4.87 -16.99 1.35
C GLY A 230 -6.32 -17.11 0.88
N ARG A 231 -7.20 -16.21 1.33
CA ARG A 231 -8.66 -16.32 1.14
C ARG A 231 -9.11 -15.97 -0.27
N TYR A 232 -8.63 -14.86 -0.81
CA TYR A 232 -9.15 -14.30 -2.05
C TYR A 232 -8.30 -14.67 -3.26
N LEU A 233 -6.98 -14.60 -3.12
CA LEU A 233 -6.04 -14.89 -4.21
C LEU A 233 -5.64 -16.37 -4.26
N LYS A 234 -5.88 -17.15 -3.20
CA LYS A 234 -5.57 -18.59 -3.08
C LYS A 234 -4.11 -18.93 -3.37
N LEU A 235 -3.18 -18.12 -2.85
CA LEU A 235 -1.74 -18.20 -3.11
C LEU A 235 -0.90 -18.79 -1.96
N SER A 236 -1.54 -19.28 -0.88
CA SER A 236 -0.83 -19.81 0.30
C SER A 236 0.20 -20.90 -0.04
N ASP A 237 -0.08 -21.76 -1.01
CA ASP A 237 0.81 -22.88 -1.37
C ASP A 237 1.93 -22.49 -2.34
N VAL A 238 1.95 -21.24 -2.83
CA VAL A 238 3.02 -20.79 -3.73
C VAL A 238 4.34 -20.66 -2.96
N VAL A 239 4.28 -20.16 -1.73
CA VAL A 239 5.45 -19.88 -0.87
C VAL A 239 5.86 -21.06 0.03
N ARG A 240 5.11 -22.17 -0.01
CA ARG A 240 5.37 -23.40 0.77
C ARG A 240 6.27 -24.37 0.01
#